data_AF-A0A0F9L2L4-F1
#
_entry.id   AF-A0A0F9L2L4-F1
#
_cell.length_a   1.000
_cell.length_b   1.000
_cell.length_c   1.000
_cell.angle_alpha   90.00
_cell.angle_beta   90.00
_cell.angle_gamma   90.00
#
_symmetry.space_group_name_H-M   'P 1'
#
loop_
_entity.id
_entity.type
_entity.pdbx_description
1 polymer ?
#
loop_
_entity_poly.entity_id
_entity_poly.type
_entity_poly.pdbx_seq_one_letter_code
_entity_poly.pdbx_strand_id
1 'polypeptide(L)'
;GLDIVGHVSVGDGTTSLPSIGFISDPDTGFYRSGTNSMQWVAGGAIGMSLAGTQVQSPFIKADTTGSAATLFIASTGSGRMQRSTSARKYKSHIDYDVGYLADIELKPASFYRPDDDRSYYGFIADDLGNQDTLIGEYTDGEIENYDLRAVVAILTVQLQALKQKVLGLEGNADTQ
;
A
#
# COMPACT_ATOMS: atom_id res chain seq x y z
N GLY A 1 31.48 -26.73 21.27
CA GLY A 1 30.32 -25.82 21.28
C GLY A 1 30.55 -24.79 22.36
N LEU A 2 30.20 -23.54 22.09
CA LEU A 2 30.12 -22.53 23.16
C LEU A 2 28.88 -22.85 23.99
N ASP A 3 29.07 -23.16 25.27
CA ASP A 3 27.98 -23.23 26.24
C ASP A 3 27.88 -21.88 26.94
N ILE A 4 26.78 -21.17 26.71
CA ILE A 4 26.60 -19.80 27.18
C ILE A 4 25.48 -19.78 28.21
N VAL A 5 25.87 -19.60 29.46
CA VAL A 5 24.95 -19.43 30.60
C VAL A 5 24.81 -17.93 30.86
N GLY A 6 24.05 -17.23 30.02
CA GLY A 6 23.88 -15.77 30.13
C GLY A 6 23.49 -15.10 28.82
N HIS A 7 23.93 -13.85 28.63
CA HIS A 7 23.76 -13.10 27.38
C HIS A 7 25.10 -12.85 26.71
N VAL A 8 25.07 -12.71 25.38
CA VAL A 8 26.24 -12.36 24.58
C VAL A 8 26.12 -10.89 24.18
N SER A 9 27.11 -10.10 24.57
CA SER A 9 27.24 -8.71 24.11
C SER A 9 28.30 -8.65 23.02
N VAL A 10 27.95 -8.05 21.89
CA VAL A 10 28.83 -7.81 20.74
C VAL A 10 28.83 -6.32 20.40
N GLY A 11 29.81 -5.87 19.62
CA GLY A 11 29.81 -4.50 19.10
C GLY A 11 28.64 -4.24 18.14
N ASP A 12 28.51 -3.00 17.66
CA ASP A 12 27.38 -2.61 16.79
C ASP A 12 27.43 -3.24 15.40
N GLY A 13 28.63 -3.40 14.83
CA GLY A 13 28.83 -4.00 13.49
C GLY A 13 28.39 -3.07 12.35
N THR A 14 28.51 -3.55 11.11
CA THR A 14 28.13 -2.81 9.91
C THR A 14 27.42 -3.72 8.90
N THR A 15 26.92 -3.14 7.81
CA THR A 15 26.38 -3.91 6.67
C THR A 15 27.44 -4.81 6.04
N SER A 16 28.69 -4.37 5.92
CA SER A 16 29.77 -5.18 5.33
C SER A 16 30.44 -6.12 6.33
N LEU A 17 30.14 -5.98 7.62
CA LEU A 17 30.71 -6.79 8.70
C LEU A 17 29.73 -6.86 9.89
N PRO A 18 28.72 -7.73 9.83
CA PRO A 18 27.77 -7.88 10.91
C PRO A 18 28.44 -8.41 12.18
N SER A 19 27.96 -7.99 13.36
CA SER A 19 28.55 -8.38 14.65
C SER A 19 28.37 -9.85 15.00
N ILE A 20 27.29 -10.45 14.47
CA ILE A 20 27.04 -11.89 14.53
C ILE A 20 26.89 -12.33 13.08
N GLY A 21 27.89 -13.03 12.55
CA GLY A 21 27.91 -13.49 11.17
C GLY A 21 28.54 -14.88 11.04
N PHE A 22 28.77 -15.29 9.80
CA PHE A 22 29.32 -16.60 9.49
C PHE A 22 30.80 -16.47 9.07
N ILE A 23 31.67 -17.37 9.54
CA ILE A 23 33.10 -17.31 9.25
C ILE A 23 33.38 -17.36 7.74
N SER A 24 32.64 -18.20 7.01
CA SER A 24 32.78 -18.36 5.56
C SER A 24 32.02 -17.32 4.74
N ASP A 25 31.19 -16.50 5.38
CA ASP A 25 30.32 -15.51 4.73
C ASP A 25 30.21 -14.25 5.61
N PRO A 26 31.28 -13.44 5.68
CA PRO A 26 31.44 -12.40 6.69
C PRO A 26 30.55 -11.17 6.48
N ASP A 27 29.85 -11.05 5.36
CA ASP A 27 28.89 -9.98 5.07
C ASP A 27 27.43 -10.43 5.25
N THR A 28 27.22 -11.63 5.79
CA THR A 28 25.91 -12.19 6.14
C THR A 28 25.77 -12.35 7.65
N GLY A 29 24.71 -11.80 8.24
CA GLY A 29 24.49 -11.84 9.68
C GLY A 29 23.56 -10.77 10.24
N PHE A 30 23.74 -10.45 11.52
CA PHE A 30 22.95 -9.47 12.26
C PHE A 30 23.85 -8.43 12.92
N TYR A 31 23.41 -7.18 12.89
CA TYR A 31 24.13 -6.08 13.51
C TYR A 31 23.18 -5.02 14.06
N ARG A 32 23.66 -4.21 15.01
CA ARG A 32 22.92 -3.07 15.56
C ARG A 32 23.28 -1.82 14.78
N SER A 33 22.30 -1.25 14.08
CA SER A 33 22.51 -0.04 13.27
C SER A 33 22.34 1.27 14.05
N GLY A 34 21.82 1.18 15.28
CA GLY A 34 21.61 2.33 16.14
C GLY A 34 20.74 1.98 17.35
N THR A 35 20.29 3.01 18.06
CA THR A 35 19.42 2.82 19.24
C THR A 35 18.16 2.06 18.88
N ASN A 36 17.94 0.94 19.59
CA ASN A 36 16.77 0.07 19.42
C ASN A 36 16.55 -0.37 17.96
N SER A 37 17.62 -0.49 17.17
CA SER A 37 17.57 -0.78 15.74
C SER A 37 18.57 -1.88 15.37
N MET A 38 18.06 -2.96 14.79
CA MET A 38 18.82 -4.14 14.37
C MET A 38 18.58 -4.40 12.88
N GLN A 39 19.61 -4.84 12.19
CA GLN A 39 19.57 -5.16 10.76
C GLN A 39 19.95 -6.62 10.55
N TRP A 40 19.31 -7.21 9.55
CA TRP A 40 19.55 -8.57 9.05
C TRP A 40 20.12 -8.40 7.64
N VAL A 41 21.32 -8.91 7.44
CA VAL A 41 22.12 -8.69 6.23
C VAL A 41 22.43 -10.04 5.58
N ALA A 42 22.34 -10.08 4.26
CA ALA A 42 22.84 -11.18 3.45
C ALA A 42 23.62 -10.61 2.27
N GLY A 43 24.86 -11.08 2.05
CA GLY A 43 25.70 -10.60 0.95
C GLY A 43 25.95 -9.09 0.98
N GLY A 44 26.08 -8.49 2.17
CA GLY A 44 26.29 -7.05 2.35
C GLY A 44 25.05 -6.17 2.13
N ALA A 45 23.87 -6.74 1.87
CA ALA A 45 22.62 -6.02 1.66
C ALA A 45 21.62 -6.25 2.82
N ILE A 46 20.91 -5.19 3.24
CA ILE A 46 19.91 -5.27 4.32
C ILE A 46 18.65 -5.96 3.80
N GLY A 47 18.38 -7.20 4.24
CA GLY A 47 17.16 -7.93 3.92
C GLY A 47 15.97 -7.59 4.83
N MET A 48 16.24 -7.24 6.10
CA MET A 48 15.22 -6.85 7.08
C MET A 48 15.79 -5.92 8.15
N SER A 49 14.99 -4.95 8.57
CA SER A 49 15.27 -4.00 9.66
C SER A 49 14.22 -4.15 10.75
N LEU A 50 14.67 -4.29 11.99
CA LEU A 50 13.84 -4.30 13.19
C LEU A 50 14.14 -3.04 13.99
N ALA A 51 13.13 -2.22 14.27
CA ALA A 51 13.25 -1.12 15.22
C ALA A 51 12.14 -1.20 16.28
N GLY A 52 12.25 -0.40 17.34
CA GLY A 52 11.38 -0.50 18.53
C GLY A 52 9.86 -0.55 18.28
N THR A 53 9.37 -0.11 17.12
CA THR A 53 7.94 -0.15 16.75
C THR A 53 7.68 -0.70 15.34
N GLN A 54 8.68 -1.23 14.63
CA GLN A 54 8.53 -1.59 13.22
C GLN A 54 9.39 -2.78 12.81
N VAL A 55 8.83 -3.57 11.89
CA VAL A 55 9.53 -4.55 11.06
C VAL A 55 9.48 -4.02 9.63
N GLN A 56 10.63 -3.85 8.99
CA GLN A 56 10.75 -3.35 7.63
C GLN A 56 11.51 -4.37 6.78
N SER A 57 11.02 -4.64 5.57
CA SER A 57 11.78 -5.39 4.57
C SER A 57 11.86 -4.56 3.29
N PRO A 58 13.03 -4.00 2.94
CA PRO A 58 13.16 -3.06 1.84
C PRO A 58 12.96 -3.71 0.45
N PHE A 59 13.09 -5.02 0.34
CA PHE A 59 12.98 -5.77 -0.93
C PHE A 59 11.57 -6.30 -1.22
N ILE A 60 10.73 -6.54 -0.21
CA ILE A 60 9.36 -7.05 -0.44
C ILE A 60 8.54 -6.09 -1.33
N LYS A 61 8.86 -4.79 -1.36
CA LYS A 61 8.21 -3.83 -2.26
C LYS A 61 8.29 -4.22 -3.75
N ALA A 62 9.36 -4.89 -4.16
CA ALA A 62 9.63 -5.19 -5.57
C ALA A 62 8.94 -6.49 -6.02
N ASP A 63 8.70 -7.42 -5.09
CA ASP A 63 8.06 -8.72 -5.35
C ASP A 63 6.56 -8.72 -5.04
N THR A 64 6.00 -7.61 -4.55
CA THR A 64 4.55 -7.45 -4.38
C THR A 64 3.89 -7.14 -5.73
N THR A 65 3.55 -8.18 -6.48
CA THR A 65 2.67 -8.05 -7.63
C THR A 65 1.25 -7.75 -7.13
N GLY A 66 0.77 -6.52 -7.35
CA GLY A 66 -0.63 -6.06 -7.24
C GLY A 66 -1.58 -6.81 -6.29
N SER A 67 -1.94 -6.19 -5.17
CA SER A 67 -3.20 -6.43 -4.44
C SER A 67 -3.56 -7.88 -4.03
N ALA A 68 -2.63 -8.72 -3.59
CA ALA A 68 -3.01 -10.00 -2.96
C ALA A 68 -3.57 -9.76 -1.54
N ALA A 69 -4.81 -10.19 -1.32
CA ALA A 69 -5.68 -9.82 -0.21
C ALA A 69 -5.18 -10.26 1.18
N THR A 70 -4.44 -9.39 1.88
CA THR A 70 -4.53 -9.15 3.35
C THR A 70 -3.44 -8.21 3.91
N LEU A 71 -2.39 -7.85 3.14
CA LEU A 71 -1.26 -7.08 3.65
C LEU A 71 -1.00 -5.80 2.85
N PHE A 72 -1.17 -4.63 3.49
CA PHE A 72 -0.75 -3.33 2.94
C PHE A 72 0.73 -3.08 3.27
N ILE A 73 1.57 -3.03 2.22
CA ILE A 73 2.99 -2.67 2.31
C ILE A 73 3.15 -1.33 1.59
N ALA A 74 3.56 -0.29 2.32
CA ALA A 74 3.75 1.04 1.75
C ALA A 74 4.87 1.03 0.68
N SER A 75 4.52 1.42 -0.55
CA SER A 75 5.44 1.50 -1.71
C SER A 75 6.54 2.58 -1.55
N THR A 76 6.35 3.53 -0.63
CA THR A 76 7.31 4.62 -0.40
C THR A 76 8.53 4.15 0.41
N GLY A 77 9.55 3.68 -0.31
CA GLY A 77 10.97 3.58 0.10
C GLY A 77 11.34 2.65 1.28
N SER A 78 10.39 2.26 2.13
CA SER A 78 10.66 1.63 3.43
C SER A 78 9.97 0.28 3.65
N GLY A 79 9.14 -0.21 2.72
CA GLY A 79 8.49 -1.53 2.81
C GLY A 79 7.74 -1.76 4.13
N ARG A 80 6.99 -0.75 4.60
CA ARG A 80 6.35 -0.78 5.93
C ARG A 80 5.04 -1.54 5.89
N MET A 81 4.85 -2.47 6.81
CA MET A 81 3.53 -3.06 7.11
C MET A 81 2.75 -2.11 8.02
N GLN A 82 1.60 -1.60 7.57
CA GLN A 82 0.81 -0.63 8.33
C GLN A 82 -0.68 -0.99 8.32
N ARG A 83 -1.39 -0.64 9.40
CA ARG A 83 -2.85 -0.73 9.47
C ARG A 83 -3.48 0.58 9.00
N SER A 84 -4.45 0.50 8.10
CA SER A 84 -5.31 1.65 7.79
C SER A 84 -6.34 1.83 8.92
N THR A 85 -6.56 3.08 9.36
CA THR A 85 -7.60 3.37 10.38
C THR A 85 -8.68 4.26 9.77
N SER A 86 -9.95 3.84 9.95
CA SER A 86 -11.10 4.55 9.39
C SER A 86 -12.02 5.18 10.46
N ALA A 87 -11.64 5.11 11.73
CA ALA A 87 -12.44 5.64 12.83
C ALA A 87 -12.51 7.18 12.79
N ARG A 88 -13.69 7.74 13.07
CA ARG A 88 -13.93 9.21 13.08
C ARG A 88 -12.89 9.97 13.90
N LYS A 89 -12.45 9.44 15.04
CA LYS A 89 -11.46 10.09 15.93
C LYS A 89 -10.09 10.37 15.27
N TYR A 90 -9.79 9.73 14.15
CA TYR A 90 -8.55 9.95 13.40
C TYR A 90 -8.76 10.82 12.14
N LYS A 91 -9.97 11.35 11.94
CA LYS A 91 -10.35 12.15 10.78
C LYS A 91 -10.91 13.50 11.25
N SER A 92 -10.55 14.56 10.56
CA SER A 92 -11.11 15.90 10.75
C SER A 92 -11.71 16.40 9.44
N HIS A 93 -12.53 17.45 9.47
CA HIS A 93 -13.13 18.05 8.27
C HIS A 93 -13.85 17.02 7.38
N ILE A 94 -14.74 16.23 7.98
CA ILE A 94 -15.52 15.21 7.25
C ILE A 94 -16.68 15.92 6.55
N ASP A 95 -16.62 15.95 5.22
CA ASP A 95 -17.72 16.37 4.37
C ASP A 95 -18.55 15.16 3.92
N TYR A 96 -19.87 15.34 3.89
CA TYR A 96 -20.83 14.36 3.40
C TYR A 96 -21.49 14.79 2.10
N ASP A 97 -21.31 16.05 1.67
CA ASP A 97 -21.77 16.54 0.38
C ASP A 97 -20.78 16.14 -0.71
N VAL A 98 -20.92 14.90 -1.15
CA VAL A 98 -20.09 14.29 -2.20
C VAL A 98 -20.90 14.05 -3.47
N GLY A 99 -21.96 14.83 -3.69
CA GLY A 99 -22.85 14.69 -4.85
C GLY A 99 -22.13 14.82 -6.19
N TYR A 100 -21.06 15.64 -6.23
CA TYR A 100 -20.21 15.82 -7.41
C TYR A 100 -19.54 14.52 -7.89
N LEU A 101 -19.39 13.51 -7.02
CA LEU A 101 -18.87 12.20 -7.43
C LEU A 101 -19.80 11.47 -8.40
N ALA A 102 -21.09 11.85 -8.46
CA ALA A 102 -22.02 11.31 -9.45
C ALA A 102 -21.59 11.63 -10.89
N ASP A 103 -20.87 12.74 -11.08
CA ASP A 103 -20.44 13.25 -12.39
C ASP A 103 -19.11 12.64 -12.87
N ILE A 104 -18.40 11.88 -12.02
CA ILE A 104 -17.18 11.18 -12.40
C ILE A 104 -17.50 10.05 -13.38
N GLU A 105 -16.89 10.08 -14.55
CA GLU A 105 -17.07 9.06 -15.57
C GLU A 105 -16.19 7.84 -15.28
N LEU A 106 -16.80 6.74 -14.84
CA LEU A 106 -16.11 5.46 -14.67
C LEU A 106 -16.03 4.72 -16.01
N LYS A 107 -14.80 4.52 -16.51
CA LYS A 107 -14.50 3.83 -17.78
C LYS A 107 -13.86 2.45 -17.51
N PRO A 108 -14.65 1.40 -17.24
CA PRO A 108 -14.09 0.07 -17.11
C PRO A 108 -13.51 -0.37 -18.46
N ALA A 109 -12.28 -0.89 -18.44
CA ALA A 109 -11.55 -1.32 -19.61
C ALA A 109 -10.98 -2.73 -19.40
N SER A 110 -10.75 -3.44 -20.51
CA SER A 110 -9.82 -4.55 -20.53
C SER A 110 -8.46 -4.07 -21.02
N PHE A 111 -7.39 -4.56 -20.41
CA PHE A 111 -6.03 -4.20 -20.79
C PHE A 111 -5.09 -5.39 -20.62
N TYR A 112 -4.04 -5.42 -21.44
CA TYR A 112 -3.02 -6.46 -21.43
C TYR A 112 -1.76 -5.93 -20.74
N ARG A 113 -1.18 -6.72 -19.83
CA ARG A 113 0.11 -6.40 -19.18
C ARG A 113 1.18 -7.33 -19.74
N PRO A 114 2.17 -6.80 -20.49
CA PRO A 114 3.26 -7.61 -21.04
C PRO A 114 4.08 -8.34 -19.97
N ASP A 115 4.26 -7.73 -18.79
CA ASP A 115 5.06 -8.31 -17.70
C ASP A 115 4.44 -9.61 -17.14
N ASP A 116 3.10 -9.73 -17.19
CA ASP A 116 2.35 -10.85 -16.65
C ASP A 116 1.88 -11.84 -17.74
N ASP A 117 2.04 -11.50 -19.03
CA ASP A 117 1.48 -12.18 -20.20
C ASP A 117 -0.03 -12.47 -20.06
N ARG A 118 -0.77 -11.49 -19.52
CA ARG A 118 -2.19 -11.65 -19.14
C ARG A 118 -3.02 -10.41 -19.39
N SER A 119 -4.31 -10.64 -19.61
CA SER A 119 -5.33 -9.59 -19.71
C SER A 119 -6.12 -9.45 -18.41
N TYR A 120 -6.44 -8.21 -18.07
CA TYR A 120 -7.14 -7.81 -16.86
C TYR A 120 -8.34 -6.95 -17.20
N TYR A 121 -9.28 -6.87 -16.26
CA TYR A 121 -10.35 -5.86 -16.26
C TYR A 121 -10.10 -4.89 -15.13
N GLY A 122 -10.31 -3.60 -15.37
CA GLY A 122 -10.13 -2.58 -14.36
C GLY A 122 -10.41 -1.19 -14.89
N PHE A 123 -9.80 -0.20 -14.24
CA PHE A 123 -9.83 1.20 -14.66
C PHE A 123 -8.41 1.65 -15.02
N ILE A 124 -8.30 2.67 -15.86
CA ILE A 124 -7.02 3.31 -16.16
C ILE A 124 -6.84 4.49 -15.21
N ALA A 125 -5.69 4.57 -14.54
CA ALA A 125 -5.43 5.58 -13.51
C ALA A 125 -5.49 7.00 -14.09
N ASP A 126 -4.94 7.22 -15.28
CA ASP A 126 -4.99 8.51 -15.98
C ASP A 126 -6.42 8.98 -16.24
N ASP A 127 -7.31 8.08 -16.66
CA ASP A 127 -8.71 8.43 -16.96
C ASP A 127 -9.45 8.94 -15.72
N LEU A 128 -9.11 8.43 -14.54
CA LEU A 128 -9.74 8.80 -13.27
C LEU A 128 -9.05 9.98 -12.59
N GLY A 129 -7.71 9.94 -12.47
CA GLY A 129 -6.92 10.96 -11.78
C GLY A 129 -6.97 12.33 -12.46
N ASN A 130 -7.19 12.37 -13.79
CA ASN A 130 -7.39 13.63 -14.51
C ASN A 130 -8.77 14.28 -14.28
N GLN A 131 -9.77 13.52 -13.81
CA GLN A 131 -11.09 14.08 -13.49
C GLN A 131 -11.11 14.70 -12.09
N ASP A 132 -10.46 14.04 -11.13
CA ASP A 132 -10.26 14.57 -9.78
C ASP A 132 -8.95 14.03 -9.20
N THR A 133 -8.10 14.96 -8.77
CA THR A 133 -6.81 14.67 -8.15
C THR A 133 -6.90 13.77 -6.92
N LEU A 134 -8.03 13.74 -6.22
CA LEU A 134 -8.26 12.88 -5.06
C LEU A 134 -8.47 11.41 -5.42
N ILE A 135 -8.68 11.10 -6.71
CA ILE A 135 -8.86 9.73 -7.19
C ILE A 135 -7.52 9.11 -7.62
N GLY A 136 -6.55 9.92 -8.05
CA GLY A 136 -5.23 9.45 -8.46
C GLY A 136 -4.27 9.23 -7.28
N GLU A 137 -3.40 8.24 -7.41
CA GLU A 137 -2.19 8.09 -6.59
C GLU A 137 -0.97 8.49 -7.41
N TYR A 138 -0.13 9.36 -6.84
CA TYR A 138 0.95 10.02 -7.58
C TYR A 138 2.32 9.64 -7.02
N THR A 139 3.28 9.39 -7.91
CA THR A 139 4.71 9.26 -7.60
C THR A 139 5.47 10.27 -8.43
N ASP A 140 6.33 11.07 -7.81
CA ASP A 140 7.12 12.12 -8.49
C ASP A 140 6.31 13.10 -9.35
N GLY A 141 5.02 13.27 -9.05
CA GLY A 141 4.10 14.16 -9.76
C GLY A 141 3.36 13.51 -10.93
N GLU A 142 3.64 12.24 -11.24
CA GLU A 142 2.96 11.46 -12.27
C GLU A 142 1.93 10.53 -11.65
N ILE A 143 0.84 10.26 -12.38
CA ILE A 143 -0.21 9.33 -11.96
C ILE A 143 0.31 7.91 -12.15
N GLU A 144 0.42 7.16 -11.06
CA GLU A 144 0.89 5.76 -11.09
C GLU A 144 -0.24 4.76 -10.84
N ASN A 145 -1.29 5.18 -10.15
CA ASN A 145 -2.40 4.31 -9.77
C ASN A 145 -3.66 5.14 -9.44
N TYR A 146 -4.77 4.47 -9.15
CA TYR A 146 -5.99 5.09 -8.64
C TYR A 146 -6.33 4.57 -7.24
N ASP A 147 -6.92 5.41 -6.39
CA ASP A 147 -7.42 5.02 -5.08
C ASP A 147 -8.72 4.22 -5.24
N LEU A 148 -8.64 2.91 -5.04
CA LEU A 148 -9.79 2.01 -5.08
C LEU A 148 -10.92 2.45 -4.13
N ARG A 149 -10.60 3.10 -3.00
CA ARG A 149 -11.61 3.59 -2.05
C ARG A 149 -12.41 4.74 -2.64
N ALA A 150 -11.78 5.59 -3.45
CA ALA A 150 -12.46 6.66 -4.18
C ALA A 150 -13.42 6.06 -5.21
N VAL A 151 -12.98 5.05 -5.98
CA VAL A 151 -13.84 4.34 -6.95
C VAL A 151 -15.07 3.72 -6.28
N VAL A 152 -14.91 3.08 -5.13
CA VAL A 152 -16.03 2.51 -4.36
C VAL A 152 -16.99 3.60 -3.87
N ALA A 153 -16.48 4.77 -3.46
CA ALA A 153 -17.30 5.91 -3.07
C ALA A 153 -18.10 6.46 -4.27
N ILE A 154 -17.45 6.65 -5.43
CA ILE A 154 -18.09 7.09 -6.68
C ILE A 154 -19.22 6.15 -7.07
N LEU A 155 -18.97 4.84 -7.13
CA LEU A 155 -19.98 3.82 -7.42
C LEU A 155 -21.16 3.90 -6.45
N THR A 156 -20.88 4.13 -5.16
CA THR A 156 -21.92 4.26 -4.13
C THR A 156 -22.80 5.48 -4.37
N VAL A 157 -22.21 6.63 -4.69
CA VAL A 157 -22.94 7.87 -5.00
C VAL A 157 -23.77 7.72 -6.27
N GLN A 158 -23.19 7.17 -7.34
CA GLN A 158 -23.91 6.92 -8.59
C GLN A 158 -25.07 5.95 -8.42
N LEU A 159 -24.89 4.88 -7.64
CA LEU A 159 -25.96 3.94 -7.32
C LEU A 159 -27.09 4.60 -6.52
N GLN A 160 -26.74 5.44 -5.54
CA GLN A 160 -27.73 6.21 -4.78
C GLN A 160 -28.50 7.18 -5.67
N ALA A 161 -27.80 7.91 -6.56
CA ALA A 161 -28.43 8.80 -7.52
C ALA A 161 -29.36 8.06 -8.48
N LEU A 162 -28.93 6.89 -8.97
CA LEU A 162 -29.75 6.02 -9.82
C LEU A 162 -31.01 5.55 -9.08
N LYS A 163 -30.87 5.11 -7.81
CA LYS A 163 -32.01 4.70 -6.98
C LYS A 163 -33.03 5.82 -6.82
N GLN A 164 -32.59 7.06 -6.59
CA GLN A 164 -33.50 8.22 -6.48
C GLN A 164 -34.23 8.49 -7.81
N LYS A 165 -33.53 8.39 -8.95
CA LYS A 165 -34.16 8.53 -10.27
C LYS A 165 -35.22 7.46 -10.51
N VAL A 166 -34.95 6.20 -10.18
CA VAL A 166 -35.92 5.10 -10.33
C VAL A 166 -37.15 5.34 -9.46
N LEU A 167 -36.99 5.69 -8.18
CA LEU A 167 -38.11 5.97 -7.28
C LEU A 167 -38.97 7.15 -7.77
N GLY A 168 -38.34 8.18 -8.33
CA GLY A 168 -39.07 9.30 -8.94
C GLY A 168 -39.86 8.90 -10.18
N LEU A 169 -39.35 7.97 -10.99
CA LEU A 169 -40.04 7.45 -12.17
C LEU A 169 -41.20 6.51 -11.79
N GLU A 170 -41.01 5.65 -10.79
CA GLU A 170 -42.05 4.74 -10.28
C GLU A 170 -43.21 5.51 -9.63
N GLY A 171 -42.93 6.51 -8.79
CA GLY A 171 -43.98 7.33 -8.17
C GLY A 171 -44.80 8.14 -9.19
N ASN A 172 -44.21 8.50 -10.33
CA ASN A 172 -44.92 9.15 -11.44
C ASN A 172 -45.71 8.16 -12.32
N ALA A 173 -45.36 6.87 -12.30
CA ALA A 173 -46.08 5.83 -13.02
C ALA A 173 -47.35 5.36 -12.29
N ASP A 174 -47.36 5.40 -10.94
CA ASP A 174 -48.53 5.05 -10.11
C ASP A 174 -49.61 6.14 -10.04
N THR A 175 -49.35 7.32 -10.63
CA THR A 175 -50.27 8.47 -10.66
C THR A 175 -50.93 8.72 -12.02
N GLN A 176 -50.72 7.83 -13.02
CA GLN A 176 -51.45 7.80 -14.29
C GLN A 176 -52.38 6.59 -14.38
#